data_AF-A0AAV9PS50-F1
#
_entry.id   AF-A0AAV9PS50-F1
#
_cell.length_a   1.000
_cell.length_b   1.000
_cell.length_c   1.000
_cell.angle_alpha   90.00
_cell.angle_beta   90.00
_cell.angle_gamma   90.00
#
_symmetry.space_group_name_H-M   'P 1'
#
loop_
_entity.id
_entity.type
_entity.pdbx_description
1 polymer ?
#
loop_
_entity_poly.entity_id
_entity_poly.type
_entity_poly.pdbx_seq_one_letter_code
_entity_poly.pdbx_strand_id
1 'polypeptide(L)'
;MNQRNKNGDTPLHLVVFAGQAISGRLESAKILLNQGHADVEADSTDEQSGWGEPLRMAARYGDTAMCRVLVEVGGADPRRALKIEDGWHALVDPVDFTELGPKTLETLCSLAGIGL
;
A
#
# COMPACT_ATOMS: atom_id res chain seq x y z
N MET A 1 -0.46 -13.90 11.62
CA MET A 1 -1.45 -13.32 10.69
C MET A 1 -1.10 -13.53 9.21
N ASN A 2 0.01 -14.17 8.83
CA ASN A 2 0.55 -14.10 7.45
C ASN A 2 0.26 -15.33 6.57
N GLN A 3 -0.72 -16.16 6.94
CA GLN A 3 -1.08 -17.31 6.12
C GLN A 3 -1.70 -16.83 4.80
N ARG A 4 -1.23 -17.38 3.68
CA ARG A 4 -1.73 -17.06 2.34
C ARG A 4 -2.91 -17.96 1.99
N ASN A 5 -3.94 -17.39 1.37
CA ASN A 5 -5.05 -18.17 0.79
C ASN A 5 -4.60 -18.85 -0.52
N LYS A 6 -5.53 -19.49 -1.25
CA LYS A 6 -5.23 -20.15 -2.54
C LYS A 6 -4.77 -19.19 -3.65
N ASN A 7 -5.07 -17.91 -3.52
CA ASN A 7 -4.65 -16.85 -4.44
C ASN A 7 -3.33 -16.20 -4.01
N GLY A 8 -2.76 -16.61 -2.87
CA GLY A 8 -1.56 -16.00 -2.32
C GLY A 8 -1.83 -14.82 -1.37
N ASP A 9 -3.09 -14.43 -1.15
CA ASP A 9 -3.40 -13.26 -0.31
C ASP A 9 -3.24 -13.58 1.18
N THR A 10 -2.54 -12.71 1.90
CA THR A 10 -2.63 -12.65 3.37
C THR A 10 -3.90 -11.89 3.80
N PRO A 11 -4.36 -12.03 5.05
CA PRO A 11 -5.43 -11.19 5.59
C PRO A 11 -5.23 -9.68 5.41
N LEU A 12 -3.98 -9.18 5.42
CA LEU A 12 -3.70 -7.77 5.17
C LEU A 12 -4.03 -7.39 3.71
N HIS A 13 -3.65 -8.24 2.74
CA HIS A 13 -4.01 -8.04 1.33
C HIS A 13 -5.52 -7.95 1.14
N LEU A 14 -6.29 -8.83 1.78
CA LEU A 14 -7.75 -8.82 1.70
C LEU A 14 -8.35 -7.52 2.23
N VAL A 15 -7.79 -6.95 3.31
CA VAL A 15 -8.24 -5.67 3.87
C VAL A 15 -7.84 -4.49 2.98
N VAL A 16 -6.67 -4.53 2.34
CA VAL A 16 -6.25 -3.49 1.39
C VAL A 16 -7.11 -3.52 0.12
N PHE A 17 -7.36 -4.71 -0.42
CA PHE A 17 -8.20 -4.93 -1.61
C PHE A 17 -9.68 -4.60 -1.38
N ALA A 18 -10.17 -4.76 -0.15
CA ALA A 18 -11.55 -4.47 0.19
C ALA A 18 -11.94 -3.02 -0.20
N GLY A 19 -13.11 -2.87 -0.81
CA GLY A 19 -13.58 -1.57 -1.29
C GLY A 19 -13.63 -0.50 -0.19
N GLN A 20 -13.32 0.75 -0.56
CA GLN A 20 -13.20 1.87 0.38
C GLN A 20 -14.49 2.15 1.19
N ALA A 21 -15.65 1.74 0.70
CA ALA A 21 -16.94 1.89 1.37
C ALA A 21 -17.15 0.94 2.57
N ILE A 22 -16.28 -0.06 2.76
CA ILE A 22 -16.39 -1.01 3.87
C ILE A 22 -16.00 -0.32 5.18
N SER A 23 -16.96 -0.22 6.10
CA SER A 23 -16.75 0.33 7.43
C SER A 23 -15.72 -0.50 8.21
N GLY A 24 -14.86 0.18 8.98
CA GLY A 24 -13.86 -0.46 9.81
C GLY A 24 -12.62 -0.99 9.06
N ARG A 25 -12.54 -0.87 7.73
CA ARG A 25 -11.41 -1.40 6.93
C ARG A 25 -10.04 -0.89 7.39
N LEU A 26 -9.90 0.42 7.63
CA LEU A 26 -8.65 1.01 8.15
C LEU A 26 -8.33 0.51 9.56
N GLU A 27 -9.35 0.31 10.40
CA GLU A 27 -9.15 -0.18 11.77
C GLU A 27 -8.74 -1.65 11.78
N SER A 28 -9.35 -2.48 10.91
CA SER A 28 -8.91 -3.84 10.66
C SER A 28 -7.44 -3.86 10.26
N ALA A 29 -7.01 -3.03 9.30
CA ALA A 29 -5.59 -2.97 8.89
C ALA A 29 -4.67 -2.63 10.08
N LYS A 30 -5.02 -1.61 10.89
CA LYS A 30 -4.25 -1.27 12.09
C LYS A 30 -4.16 -2.40 13.11
N ILE A 31 -5.27 -3.12 13.35
CA ILE A 31 -5.28 -4.29 14.25
C ILE A 31 -4.37 -5.38 13.71
N LEU A 32 -4.44 -5.67 12.40
CA LEU A 32 -3.59 -6.68 11.77
C LEU A 32 -2.10 -6.35 11.91
N LEU A 33 -1.73 -5.08 11.70
CA LEU A 33 -0.35 -4.60 11.79
C LEU A 33 0.16 -4.61 13.24
N ASN A 34 -0.56 -3.94 14.16
CA ASN A 34 -0.09 -3.73 15.53
C ASN A 34 -0.23 -4.97 16.43
N GLN A 35 -1.33 -5.70 16.30
CA GLN A 35 -1.65 -6.81 17.21
C GLN A 35 -1.48 -8.17 16.52
N GLY A 36 -1.80 -8.24 15.23
CA GLY A 36 -1.66 -9.46 14.44
C GLY A 36 -0.22 -9.76 14.01
N HIS A 37 0.70 -8.80 14.16
CA HIS A 37 2.05 -8.85 13.60
C HIS A 37 2.02 -9.23 12.11
N ALA A 38 1.08 -8.62 11.38
CA ALA A 38 0.98 -8.81 9.95
C ALA A 38 2.25 -8.28 9.28
N ASP A 39 2.79 -9.07 8.37
CA ASP A 39 3.90 -8.65 7.52
C ASP A 39 3.37 -7.63 6.51
N VAL A 40 3.77 -6.38 6.69
CA VAL A 40 3.33 -5.25 5.86
C VAL A 40 3.94 -5.29 4.46
N GLU A 41 5.03 -6.03 4.30
CA GLU A 41 5.80 -6.14 3.05
C GLU A 41 5.60 -7.49 2.35
N ALA A 42 4.71 -8.34 2.88
CA ALA A 42 4.38 -9.63 2.26
C ALA A 42 3.88 -9.43 0.83
N ASP A 43 4.34 -10.26 -0.10
CA ASP A 43 3.83 -10.27 -1.47
C ASP A 43 2.72 -11.30 -1.61
N SER A 44 1.59 -10.90 -2.19
CA SER A 44 0.50 -11.81 -2.54
C SER A 44 0.80 -12.64 -3.78
N THR A 45 1.77 -12.25 -4.59
CA THR A 45 2.21 -12.96 -5.79
C THR A 45 3.62 -13.52 -5.62
N ASP A 46 3.96 -14.57 -6.35
CA ASP A 46 5.35 -15.04 -6.45
C ASP A 46 6.07 -14.38 -7.66
N GLU A 47 5.43 -13.40 -8.29
CA GLU A 47 6.00 -12.65 -9.40
C GLU A 47 7.01 -11.63 -8.89
N GLN A 48 8.14 -11.48 -9.59
CA GLN A 48 9.16 -10.48 -9.25
C GLN A 48 8.71 -9.02 -9.45
N SER A 49 7.45 -8.81 -9.83
CA SER A 49 6.90 -7.50 -10.14
C SER A 49 6.59 -6.68 -8.87
N GLY A 50 6.43 -7.34 -7.70
CA GLY A 50 6.12 -6.67 -6.44
C GLY A 50 4.72 -6.05 -6.38
N TRP A 51 3.87 -6.27 -7.39
CA TRP A 51 2.53 -5.66 -7.44
C TRP A 51 1.59 -6.19 -6.37
N GLY A 52 1.90 -7.37 -5.83
CA GLY A 52 1.13 -7.98 -4.77
C GLY A 52 1.41 -7.39 -3.39
N GLU A 53 2.33 -6.45 -3.23
CA GLU A 53 2.63 -5.83 -1.93
C GLU A 53 1.50 -4.88 -1.46
N PRO A 54 1.14 -4.89 -0.15
CA PRO A 54 0.06 -4.08 0.39
C PRO A 54 0.15 -2.58 0.05
N LEU A 55 1.33 -1.98 0.15
CA LEU A 55 1.50 -0.55 -0.11
C LEU A 55 1.31 -0.21 -1.60
N ARG A 56 1.85 -1.04 -2.49
CA ARG A 56 1.74 -0.87 -3.95
C ARG A 56 0.30 -1.07 -4.41
N MET A 57 -0.41 -2.05 -3.84
CA MET A 57 -1.85 -2.21 -4.05
C MET A 57 -2.64 -0.98 -3.60
N ALA A 58 -2.41 -0.46 -2.38
CA ALA A 58 -3.09 0.74 -1.88
C ALA A 58 -2.81 1.96 -2.77
N ALA A 59 -1.57 2.12 -3.22
CA ALA A 59 -1.16 3.19 -4.13
C ALA A 59 -1.89 3.08 -5.48
N ARG A 60 -1.95 1.89 -6.08
CA ARG A 60 -2.68 1.64 -7.33
C ARG A 60 -4.17 1.99 -7.23
N TYR A 61 -4.80 1.72 -6.10
CA TYR A 61 -6.20 2.10 -5.86
C TYR A 61 -6.39 3.58 -5.50
N GLY A 62 -5.31 4.36 -5.42
CA GLY A 62 -5.34 5.76 -5.00
C GLY A 62 -5.78 5.94 -3.55
N ASP A 63 -5.67 4.90 -2.72
CA ASP A 63 -6.18 4.86 -1.37
C ASP A 63 -5.17 5.46 -0.38
N THR A 64 -5.06 6.78 -0.44
CA THR A 64 -4.14 7.56 0.40
C THR A 64 -4.31 7.30 1.90
N ALA A 65 -5.52 6.98 2.37
CA ALA A 65 -5.76 6.66 3.77
C ALA A 65 -5.15 5.30 4.15
N MET A 66 -5.29 4.29 3.29
CA MET A 66 -4.63 3.01 3.51
C MET A 66 -3.10 3.10 3.36
N CYS A 67 -2.59 3.89 2.41
CA CYS A 67 -1.14 4.15 2.31
C CYS A 67 -0.56 4.70 3.62
N ARG A 68 -1.25 5.66 4.25
CA ARG A 68 -0.84 6.20 5.55
C ARG A 68 -0.85 5.13 6.64
N VAL A 69 -1.88 4.30 6.72
CA VAL A 69 -1.92 3.21 7.72
C VAL A 69 -0.75 2.25 7.53
N LEU A 70 -0.48 1.82 6.30
CA LEU A 70 0.60 0.88 6.01
C LEU A 70 1.98 1.46 6.35
N VAL A 71 2.22 2.75 6.07
CA VAL A 71 3.51 3.39 6.39
C VAL A 71 3.61 3.78 7.87
N GLU A 72 2.67 4.56 8.38
CA GLU A 72 2.75 5.16 9.73
C GLU A 72 2.51 4.13 10.84
N VAL A 73 1.69 3.10 10.59
CA VAL A 73 1.38 2.05 11.57
C VAL A 73 2.14 0.76 11.27
N GLY A 74 2.18 0.36 9.99
CA GLY A 74 2.84 -0.87 9.57
C GLY A 74 4.35 -0.76 9.42
N GLY A 75 4.89 0.46 9.27
CA GLY A 75 6.31 0.68 9.01
C GLY A 75 6.74 0.35 7.58
N ALA A 76 5.80 0.30 6.63
CA ALA A 76 6.13 0.08 5.22
C ALA A 76 7.04 1.18 4.68
N ASP A 77 8.01 0.84 3.82
CA ASP A 77 8.83 1.86 3.17
C ASP A 77 8.04 2.54 2.03
N PRO A 78 7.68 3.84 2.15
CA PRO A 78 6.93 4.56 1.12
C PRO A 78 7.64 4.57 -0.25
N ARG A 79 8.97 4.40 -0.29
CA ARG A 79 9.75 4.35 -1.53
C ARG A 79 9.46 3.12 -2.37
N ARG A 80 8.89 2.03 -1.81
CA ARG A 80 8.50 0.84 -2.60
C ARG A 80 7.40 1.13 -3.63
N ALA A 81 6.62 2.19 -3.41
CA ALA A 81 5.58 2.65 -4.34
C ALA A 81 6.05 3.81 -5.25
N LEU A 82 7.29 4.29 -5.12
CA LEU A 82 7.81 5.43 -5.85
C LEU A 82 8.95 5.05 -6.80
N LYS A 83 8.93 5.62 -8.00
CA LYS A 83 10.08 5.72 -8.89
C LYS A 83 10.73 7.08 -8.69
N ILE A 84 11.98 7.10 -8.26
CA ILE A 84 12.74 8.32 -7.96
C ILE A 84 13.94 8.37 -8.91
N GLU A 85 13.98 9.35 -9.82
CA GLU A 85 15.05 9.54 -10.80
C GLU A 85 15.36 11.03 -10.95
N ASP A 86 16.58 11.47 -10.59
CA ASP A 86 17.09 12.82 -10.90
C ASP A 86 16.11 13.99 -10.66
N GLY A 87 15.42 14.00 -9.52
CA GLY A 87 14.44 15.03 -9.13
C GLY A 87 13.04 14.85 -9.72
N TRP A 88 12.84 13.85 -10.57
CA TRP A 88 11.55 13.35 -11.01
C TRP A 88 11.06 12.23 -10.07
N HIS A 89 9.79 12.34 -9.68
CA HIS A 89 9.12 11.37 -8.81
C HIS A 89 7.84 10.90 -9.49
N ALA A 90 7.61 9.59 -9.53
CA ALA A 90 6.39 9.00 -10.06
C ALA A 90 5.98 7.79 -9.21
N LEU A 91 4.75 7.32 -9.38
CA LEU A 91 4.34 6.01 -8.86
C LEU A 91 5.00 4.91 -9.71
N VAL A 92 5.45 3.83 -9.08
CA VAL A 92 5.97 2.68 -9.85
C VAL A 92 4.85 2.05 -10.67
N ASP A 93 3.65 1.97 -10.09
CA ASP A 93 2.48 1.38 -10.71
C ASP A 93 1.49 2.49 -11.12
N PRO A 94 0.89 2.43 -12.33
CA PRO A 94 -0.24 3.28 -12.67
C PRO A 94 -1.39 3.05 -11.69
N VAL A 95 -2.03 4.15 -11.30
CA VAL A 95 -3.31 4.08 -10.59
C VAL A 95 -4.41 3.58 -11.51
N ASP A 96 -5.38 2.85 -10.96
CA ASP A 96 -6.55 2.39 -11.73
C ASP A 96 -7.43 3.56 -12.18
N PHE A 97 -7.41 4.67 -11.42
CA PHE A 97 -8.13 5.92 -11.70
C PHE A 97 -7.13 7.07 -11.78
N THR A 98 -6.84 7.54 -13.00
CA THR A 98 -5.75 8.47 -13.30
C THR A 98 -5.86 9.80 -12.55
N GLU A 99 -7.07 10.24 -12.24
CA GLU A 99 -7.34 11.44 -11.46
C GLU A 99 -6.84 11.36 -10.00
N LEU A 100 -6.65 10.16 -9.46
CA LEU A 100 -6.12 9.95 -8.10
C LEU A 100 -4.59 9.96 -8.05
N GLY A 101 -3.93 9.85 -9.21
CA GLY A 101 -2.48 9.77 -9.33
C GLY A 101 -1.73 10.91 -8.63
N PRO A 102 -2.05 12.19 -8.90
CA PRO A 102 -1.34 13.32 -8.30
C PRO A 102 -1.40 13.31 -6.76
N LYS A 103 -2.59 13.10 -6.19
CA LYS A 103 -2.78 13.08 -4.72
C LYS A 103 -2.09 11.88 -4.07
N THR A 104 -2.06 10.74 -4.76
CA THR A 104 -1.40 9.53 -4.28
C THR A 104 0.11 9.68 -4.28
N LEU A 105 0.67 10.23 -5.36
CA LEU A 105 2.08 10.57 -5.47
C LEU A 105 2.50 11.57 -4.39
N GLU A 106 1.74 12.65 -4.22
CA GLU A 106 1.98 13.64 -3.17
C GLU A 106 2.00 13.02 -1.77
N THR A 107 1.03 12.16 -1.48
CA THR A 107 0.95 11.46 -0.19
C THR A 107 2.17 10.59 0.06
N LEU A 108 2.58 9.79 -0.91
CA LEU A 108 3.74 8.89 -0.76
C LEU A 108 5.07 9.65 -0.72
N CYS A 109 5.23 10.72 -1.50
CA CYS A 109 6.40 11.59 -1.41
C CYS A 109 6.50 12.24 -0.02
N SER A 110 5.39 12.77 0.50
CA SER A 110 5.34 13.32 1.86
C SER A 110 5.73 12.28 2.91
N LEU A 111 5.18 11.06 2.82
CA LEU A 111 5.53 9.95 3.71
C LEU A 111 7.01 9.54 3.59
N ALA A 112 7.61 9.65 2.40
CA ALA A 112 9.03 9.37 2.17
C ALA A 112 9.98 10.50 2.61
N GLY A 113 9.45 11.63 3.09
CA GLY A 113 10.23 12.82 3.42
C GLY A 113 10.77 13.57 2.19
N ILE A 114 10.11 13.40 1.04
CA ILE A 114 10.45 14.06 -0.22
C ILE A 114 9.59 15.32 -0.34
N GLY A 115 10.23 16.50 -0.41
CA GLY A 115 9.55 17.74 -0.74
C GLY A 115 9.23 17.79 -2.24
N LEU A 116 7.96 18.05 -2.57
CA LEU A 116 7.49 18.31 -3.94
C LEU A 116 7.38 19.80 -4.20
#